data_AF-A0A8J8SWQ3-F1
#
_entry.id   AF-A0A8J8SWQ3-F1
#
_cell.length_a   1.000
_cell.length_b   1.000
_cell.length_c   1.000
_cell.angle_alpha   90.00
_cell.angle_beta   90.00
_cell.angle_gamma   90.00
#
_symmetry.space_group_name_H-M   'P 1'
#
loop_
_entity.id
_entity.type
_entity.pdbx_description
1 polymer ?
#
loop_
_entity_poly.entity_id
_entity_poly.type
_entity_poly.pdbx_seq_one_letter_code
_entity_poly.pdbx_strand_id
1 'polypeptide(L)'
;MGWSAKQPKSHQEHYETLKNLNIYTDSRDIDPAFKHLDKRDFCIPKKNATNADDFNPYTVDPQNIGHNQCFTSTVMHAISLQVLREGIMKKLQRNRVLRMVDYGCGYGYSTLAFAMMVDNVMKYEKGMGKFEIMGADVYQDFIEKAIMNSQNYRGKIVNQESIYLGFQVNDYLESEQKLKFKTQGPIDIMNFGFETSLEALETKRNLLASDALILAPISKDEQGSAEQTYTLLQNSRQGFKVVSEIMKTSFSMRVDKEKQVNDSLDADYFVTYKMSEQLKTFKESIKQLEGKFVALRKIHGGETLKLGELMKVEEIKQVLVELGDAKKKAQKLEFAIRDTTEQAEENDNQEIKQ
;
A
#
# COMPACT_ATOMS: atom_id res chain seq x y z
N MET A 1 21.78 -1.40 11.78
CA MET A 1 22.59 -2.61 11.51
C MET A 1 22.40 -2.97 10.05
N GLY A 2 23.44 -2.87 9.21
CA GLY A 2 23.35 -3.24 7.79
C GLY A 2 23.61 -4.73 7.62
N TRP A 3 22.72 -5.45 6.94
CA TRP A 3 22.92 -6.85 6.61
C TRP A 3 23.88 -6.96 5.42
N SER A 4 25.03 -7.62 5.61
CA SER A 4 26.09 -7.79 4.60
C SER A 4 25.77 -8.80 3.49
N ALA A 5 24.51 -9.20 3.35
CA ALA A 5 24.08 -10.08 2.28
C ALA A 5 24.00 -9.32 0.95
N LYS A 6 24.25 -10.03 -0.16
CA LYS A 6 23.98 -9.52 -1.50
C LYS A 6 22.54 -9.02 -1.55
N GLN A 7 22.35 -7.74 -1.84
CA GLN A 7 21.03 -7.14 -1.92
C GLN A 7 20.18 -7.90 -2.95
N PRO A 8 18.97 -8.35 -2.58
CA PRO A 8 18.08 -9.06 -3.50
C PRO A 8 17.72 -8.17 -4.69
N LYS A 9 17.62 -8.74 -5.89
CA LYS A 9 17.35 -8.03 -7.15
C LYS A 9 16.00 -8.37 -7.77
N SER A 10 15.25 -9.28 -7.15
CA SER A 10 13.91 -9.66 -7.57
C SER A 10 13.00 -9.87 -6.37
N HIS A 11 11.69 -9.86 -6.60
CA HIS A 11 10.70 -10.16 -5.58
C HIS A 11 10.93 -11.54 -4.92
N GLN A 12 11.25 -12.55 -5.73
CA GLN A 12 11.54 -13.89 -5.20
C GLN A 12 12.78 -13.89 -4.30
N GLU A 13 13.87 -13.25 -4.71
CA GLU A 13 15.08 -13.13 -3.89
C GLU A 13 14.80 -12.35 -2.59
N HIS A 14 13.96 -11.32 -2.65
CA HIS A 14 13.54 -10.55 -1.49
C HIS A 14 12.77 -11.39 -0.47
N TYR A 15 11.75 -12.13 -0.93
CA TYR A 15 10.98 -13.04 -0.08
C TYR A 15 11.86 -14.12 0.55
N GLU A 16 12.73 -14.78 -0.24
CA GLU A 16 13.65 -15.79 0.30
C GLU A 16 14.65 -15.18 1.29
N THR A 17 15.10 -13.94 1.06
CA THR A 17 15.92 -13.20 2.01
C THR A 17 15.19 -13.04 3.33
N LEU A 18 13.97 -12.50 3.33
CA LEU A 18 13.16 -12.31 4.55
C LEU A 18 12.93 -13.62 5.31
N LYS A 19 12.64 -14.71 4.58
CA LYS A 19 12.45 -16.03 5.16
C LYS A 19 13.72 -16.54 5.84
N ASN A 20 14.87 -16.36 5.20
CA ASN A 20 16.17 -16.80 5.74
C ASN A 20 16.63 -15.99 6.96
N LEU A 21 16.08 -14.79 7.18
CA LEU A 21 16.34 -14.02 8.40
C LEU A 21 15.70 -14.63 9.65
N ASN A 22 14.75 -15.58 9.50
CA ASN A 22 14.03 -16.22 10.61
C ASN A 22 13.39 -15.21 11.59
N ILE A 23 12.91 -14.08 11.07
CA ILE A 23 12.34 -12.96 11.85
C ILE A 23 10.89 -13.22 12.32
N TYR A 24 10.23 -14.21 11.74
CA TYR A 24 8.93 -14.71 12.15
C TYR A 24 8.93 -16.24 12.12
N THR A 25 8.15 -16.86 13.01
CA THR A 25 8.05 -18.32 13.13
C THR A 25 6.78 -18.85 12.47
N ASP A 26 5.74 -18.03 12.38
CA ASP A 26 4.43 -18.39 11.83
C ASP A 26 4.38 -18.30 10.28
N SER A 27 5.37 -18.90 9.62
CA SER A 27 5.55 -18.87 8.16
C SER A 27 4.29 -19.28 7.38
N ARG A 28 3.55 -20.28 7.87
CA ARG A 28 2.28 -20.71 7.25
C ARG A 28 1.36 -19.53 7.00
N ASP A 29 1.28 -18.59 7.94
CA ASP A 29 0.30 -17.51 7.96
C ASP A 29 0.86 -16.21 7.38
N ILE A 30 2.16 -15.97 7.55
CA ILE A 30 2.82 -14.71 7.16
C ILE A 30 3.41 -14.78 5.75
N ASP A 31 3.94 -15.93 5.31
CA ASP A 31 4.57 -16.09 3.99
C ASP A 31 3.68 -15.63 2.82
N PRO A 32 2.35 -15.91 2.79
CA PRO A 32 1.51 -15.50 1.66
C PRO A 32 1.54 -13.99 1.41
N ALA A 33 1.64 -13.17 2.45
CA ALA A 33 1.74 -11.72 2.32
C ALA A 33 3.02 -11.34 1.55
N PHE A 34 4.17 -11.81 2.00
CA PHE A 34 5.47 -11.49 1.37
C PHE A 34 5.69 -12.20 0.04
N LYS A 35 5.08 -13.36 -0.17
CA LYS A 35 5.14 -14.07 -1.45
C LYS A 35 4.31 -13.37 -2.52
N HIS A 36 3.22 -12.72 -2.15
CA HIS A 36 2.31 -12.09 -3.11
C HIS A 36 2.51 -10.60 -3.28
N LEU A 37 2.81 -9.84 -2.22
CA LEU A 37 2.99 -8.39 -2.30
C LEU A 37 4.36 -8.03 -2.85
N ASP A 38 4.41 -7.67 -4.13
CA ASP A 38 5.62 -7.18 -4.76
C ASP A 38 5.95 -5.78 -4.22
N LYS A 39 7.04 -5.68 -3.44
CA LYS A 39 7.49 -4.42 -2.84
C LYS A 39 7.66 -3.30 -3.87
N ARG A 40 7.98 -3.62 -5.13
CA ARG A 40 8.13 -2.64 -6.21
C ARG A 40 6.88 -1.79 -6.41
N ASP A 41 5.69 -2.35 -6.23
CA ASP A 41 4.43 -1.61 -6.43
C ASP A 41 4.17 -0.54 -5.36
N PHE A 42 4.98 -0.54 -4.31
CA PHE A 42 4.89 0.31 -3.12
C PHE A 42 6.13 1.18 -2.94
N CYS A 43 7.03 1.24 -3.92
CA CYS A 43 8.22 2.08 -3.86
C CYS A 43 8.28 2.99 -5.09
N ILE A 44 8.92 4.15 -4.93
CA ILE A 44 9.11 5.14 -5.98
C ILE A 44 10.56 5.11 -6.48
N PRO A 45 10.81 4.97 -7.80
CA PRO A 45 12.12 5.23 -8.37
C PRO A 45 12.57 6.66 -8.10
N LYS A 46 13.86 6.85 -7.79
CA LYS A 46 14.44 8.19 -7.63
C LYS A 46 14.33 8.98 -8.95
N LYS A 47 14.00 10.28 -8.88
CA LYS A 47 13.83 11.16 -10.05
C LYS A 47 14.99 11.11 -11.06
N ASN A 48 16.22 10.88 -10.61
CA ASN A 48 17.42 10.87 -11.45
C ASN A 48 17.97 9.47 -11.75
N ALA A 49 17.17 8.41 -11.57
CA ALA A 49 17.58 7.05 -11.91
C ALA A 49 17.65 6.89 -13.44
N THR A 50 18.79 7.25 -14.02
CA THR A 50 19.05 7.11 -15.47
C THR A 50 19.35 5.67 -15.86
N ASN A 51 19.73 4.82 -14.89
CA ASN A 51 19.93 3.39 -15.07
C ASN A 51 19.08 2.57 -14.09
N ALA A 52 18.68 1.37 -14.52
CA ALA A 52 17.98 0.40 -13.68
C ALA A 52 18.77 -0.03 -12.42
N ASP A 53 20.08 0.26 -12.37
CA ASP A 53 20.94 -0.04 -11.23
C ASP A 53 20.87 1.00 -10.08
N ASP A 54 20.28 2.19 -10.31
CA ASP A 54 20.23 3.29 -9.32
C ASP A 54 19.05 3.18 -8.33
N PHE A 55 18.11 2.27 -8.59
CA PHE A 55 16.96 2.01 -7.74
C PHE A 55 16.69 0.52 -7.63
N ASN A 56 16.89 -0.02 -6.42
CA ASN A 56 16.52 -1.38 -6.10
C ASN A 56 15.29 -1.37 -5.15
N PRO A 57 14.07 -1.63 -5.64
CA PRO A 57 12.90 -1.68 -4.76
C PRO A 57 12.99 -2.84 -3.77
N TYR A 58 13.76 -3.89 -4.08
CA TYR A 58 13.79 -5.14 -3.35
C TYR A 58 14.73 -5.14 -2.15
N THR A 59 15.47 -4.06 -1.86
CA THR A 59 16.27 -4.00 -0.62
C THR A 59 15.39 -4.32 0.59
N VAL A 60 15.96 -4.89 1.65
CA VAL A 60 15.21 -5.05 2.91
C VAL A 60 15.09 -3.71 3.66
N ASP A 61 15.92 -2.75 3.30
CA ASP A 61 16.00 -1.43 3.91
C ASP A 61 14.76 -0.57 3.57
N PRO A 62 14.47 0.45 4.40
CA PRO A 62 13.44 1.43 4.11
C PRO A 62 13.68 2.14 2.76
N GLN A 63 12.62 2.57 2.09
CA GLN A 63 12.67 3.27 0.80
C GLN A 63 11.84 4.55 0.82
N ASN A 64 12.37 5.67 0.31
CA ASN A 64 11.62 6.92 0.21
C ASN A 64 10.39 6.74 -0.69
N ILE A 65 9.25 7.29 -0.28
CA ILE A 65 7.97 7.26 -1.00
C ILE A 65 7.33 8.64 -1.19
N GLY A 66 8.10 9.74 -1.13
CA GLY A 66 7.59 11.11 -1.22
C GLY A 66 7.22 11.70 0.13
N HIS A 67 6.92 13.02 0.18
CA HIS A 67 6.56 13.76 1.41
C HIS A 67 7.53 13.61 2.59
N ASN A 68 8.82 13.39 2.31
CA ASN A 68 9.83 13.03 3.32
C ASN A 68 9.46 11.77 4.14
N GLN A 69 8.59 10.92 3.61
CA GLN A 69 8.17 9.66 4.20
C GLN A 69 8.94 8.49 3.60
N CYS A 70 8.93 7.39 4.34
CA CYS A 70 9.66 6.19 3.99
C CYS A 70 8.75 4.97 4.11
N PHE A 71 8.70 4.17 3.04
CA PHE A 71 8.28 2.78 3.12
C PHE A 71 9.14 2.07 4.15
N THR A 72 8.51 1.57 5.22
CA THR A 72 9.22 0.90 6.31
C THR A 72 9.97 -0.33 5.81
N SER A 73 11.10 -0.67 6.42
CA SER A 73 11.78 -1.94 6.15
C SER A 73 10.79 -3.10 6.22
N THR A 74 10.88 -4.01 5.25
CA THR A 74 10.05 -5.22 5.22
C THR A 74 10.32 -6.16 6.40
N VAL A 75 11.50 -6.05 7.03
CA VAL A 75 11.79 -6.70 8.32
C VAL A 75 10.83 -6.21 9.40
N MET A 76 10.57 -4.89 9.46
CA MET A 76 9.64 -4.32 10.44
C MET A 76 8.20 -4.73 10.14
N HIS A 77 7.79 -4.82 8.86
CA HIS A 77 6.48 -5.35 8.52
C HIS A 77 6.31 -6.81 8.97
N ALA A 78 7.34 -7.64 8.79
CA ALA A 78 7.35 -9.02 9.25
C ALA A 78 7.23 -9.13 10.78
N ILE A 79 7.98 -8.29 11.51
CA ILE A 79 7.88 -8.18 12.98
C ILE A 79 6.46 -7.77 13.38
N SER A 80 5.86 -6.78 12.71
CA SER A 80 4.52 -6.28 13.02
C SER A 80 3.45 -7.37 12.87
N LEU A 81 3.53 -8.13 11.77
CA LEU A 81 2.67 -9.29 11.52
C LEU A 81 2.83 -10.35 12.61
N GLN A 82 4.07 -10.73 12.93
CA GLN A 82 4.37 -11.74 13.96
C GLN A 82 3.87 -11.34 15.35
N VAL A 83 4.08 -10.09 15.75
CA VAL A 83 3.69 -9.58 17.06
C VAL A 83 2.17 -9.55 17.22
N LEU A 84 1.44 -9.10 16.19
CA LEU A 84 -0.01 -8.96 16.28
C LEU A 84 -0.78 -10.24 15.95
N ARG A 85 -0.17 -11.21 15.27
CA ARG A 85 -0.85 -12.43 14.80
C ARG A 85 -1.63 -13.14 15.91
N GLU A 86 -0.99 -13.48 17.02
CA GLU A 86 -1.67 -14.24 18.08
C GLU A 86 -2.86 -13.48 18.68
N GLY A 87 -2.70 -12.16 18.86
CA GLY A 87 -3.75 -11.27 19.33
C GLY A 87 -4.93 -11.16 18.37
N ILE A 88 -4.65 -11.03 17.07
CA ILE A 88 -5.64 -11.08 15.99
C ILE A 88 -6.41 -12.41 16.07
N MET A 89 -5.70 -13.53 16.19
CA MET A 89 -6.34 -14.85 16.15
C MET A 89 -7.25 -15.10 17.35
N LYS A 90 -6.77 -14.81 18.56
CA LYS A 90 -7.58 -14.95 19.78
C LYS A 90 -8.85 -14.11 19.72
N LYS A 91 -8.81 -12.93 19.09
CA LYS A 91 -9.99 -12.09 18.94
C LYS A 91 -10.94 -12.58 17.85
N LEU A 92 -10.43 -13.07 16.71
CA LEU A 92 -11.24 -13.67 15.63
C LEU A 92 -11.98 -14.93 16.08
N GLN A 93 -11.36 -15.75 16.94
CA GLN A 93 -11.98 -16.96 17.52
C GLN A 93 -13.22 -16.65 18.39
N ARG A 94 -13.42 -15.39 18.80
CA ARG A 94 -14.65 -14.96 19.50
C ARG A 94 -15.86 -14.81 18.57
N ASN A 95 -15.72 -15.19 17.30
CA ASN A 95 -16.76 -15.18 16.27
C ASN A 95 -17.52 -13.84 16.17
N ARG A 96 -16.76 -12.73 16.19
CA ARG A 96 -17.27 -11.36 16.05
C ARG A 96 -16.51 -10.61 14.96
N VAL A 97 -16.99 -9.41 14.62
CA VAL A 97 -16.21 -8.50 13.77
C VAL A 97 -15.02 -7.98 14.56
N LEU A 98 -13.81 -8.22 14.04
CA LEU A 98 -12.54 -7.65 14.50
C LEU A 98 -12.22 -6.43 13.64
N ARG A 99 -12.02 -5.27 14.27
CA ARG A 99 -11.66 -4.02 13.58
C ARG A 99 -10.21 -3.64 13.81
N MET A 100 -9.46 -3.48 12.73
CA MET A 100 -8.08 -3.05 12.75
C MET A 100 -7.90 -1.73 11.99
N VAL A 101 -7.05 -0.86 12.51
CA VAL A 101 -6.58 0.34 11.80
C VAL A 101 -5.08 0.29 11.67
N ASP A 102 -4.59 0.62 10.48
CA ASP A 102 -3.17 0.79 10.17
C ASP A 102 -2.94 2.28 9.87
N TYR A 103 -2.43 3.03 10.84
CA TYR A 103 -2.19 4.47 10.75
C TYR A 103 -0.80 4.76 10.19
N GLY A 104 -0.71 5.69 9.24
CA GLY A 104 0.51 5.91 8.44
C GLY A 104 0.73 4.76 7.47
N CYS A 105 -0.34 4.32 6.80
CA CYS A 105 -0.29 3.14 5.93
C CYS A 105 0.52 3.36 4.64
N GLY A 106 0.86 4.60 4.29
CA GLY A 106 1.55 4.94 3.05
C GLY A 106 0.80 4.39 1.84
N TYR A 107 1.50 3.64 0.98
CA TYR A 107 0.91 2.97 -0.18
C TYR A 107 0.17 1.65 0.13
N GLY A 108 -0.10 1.38 1.42
CA GLY A 108 -0.99 0.31 1.86
C GLY A 108 -0.37 -1.08 1.97
N TYR A 109 0.97 -1.19 1.98
CA TYR A 109 1.65 -2.49 2.01
C TYR A 109 1.36 -3.29 3.29
N SER A 110 1.58 -2.68 4.47
CA SER A 110 1.29 -3.30 5.76
C SER A 110 -0.19 -3.65 5.89
N THR A 111 -1.08 -2.76 5.47
CA THR A 111 -2.53 -2.97 5.51
C THR A 111 -2.92 -4.21 4.68
N LEU A 112 -2.40 -4.33 3.46
CA LEU A 112 -2.61 -5.50 2.61
C LEU A 112 -1.97 -6.77 3.20
N ALA A 113 -0.78 -6.65 3.79
CA ALA A 113 -0.09 -7.77 4.40
C ALA A 113 -0.90 -8.36 5.57
N PHE A 114 -1.47 -7.51 6.43
CA PHE A 114 -2.38 -7.95 7.50
C PHE A 114 -3.62 -8.64 6.94
N ALA A 115 -4.23 -8.08 5.90
CA ALA A 115 -5.39 -8.69 5.25
C ALA A 115 -5.07 -10.07 4.67
N MET A 116 -3.92 -10.24 4.00
CA MET A 116 -3.48 -11.53 3.45
C MET A 116 -3.11 -12.54 4.52
N MET A 117 -2.47 -12.12 5.61
CA MET A 117 -2.19 -12.99 6.75
C MET A 117 -3.48 -13.54 7.34
N VAL A 118 -4.45 -12.67 7.61
CA VAL A 118 -5.76 -13.07 8.15
C VAL A 118 -6.52 -13.98 7.17
N ASP A 119 -6.52 -13.65 5.88
CA ASP A 119 -7.13 -14.48 4.84
C ASP A 119 -6.59 -15.91 4.84
N ASN A 120 -5.27 -16.04 4.93
CA ASN A 120 -4.65 -17.34 4.96
C ASN A 120 -4.97 -18.11 6.24
N VAL A 121 -5.08 -17.46 7.40
CA VAL A 121 -5.50 -18.15 8.62
C VAL A 121 -6.96 -18.62 8.52
N MET A 122 -7.87 -17.76 8.06
CA MET A 122 -9.29 -18.09 7.89
C MET A 122 -9.53 -19.24 6.90
N LYS A 123 -8.62 -19.44 5.95
CA LYS A 123 -8.67 -20.58 5.03
C LYS A 123 -8.54 -21.93 5.75
N TYR A 124 -7.77 -22.02 6.82
CA TYR A 124 -7.51 -23.27 7.54
C TYR A 124 -8.32 -23.40 8.83
N GLU A 125 -8.77 -22.30 9.42
CA GLU A 125 -9.53 -22.30 10.67
C GLU A 125 -11.00 -21.96 10.44
N LYS A 126 -11.89 -22.93 10.70
CA LYS A 126 -13.33 -22.76 10.56
C LYS A 126 -13.93 -22.00 11.75
N GLY A 127 -15.03 -21.27 11.50
CA GLY A 127 -15.81 -20.61 12.56
C GLY A 127 -15.22 -19.30 13.08
N MET A 128 -14.29 -18.71 12.34
CA MET A 128 -13.77 -17.37 12.65
C MET A 128 -14.79 -16.29 12.35
N GLY A 129 -14.70 -15.20 13.12
CA GLY A 129 -15.47 -13.98 12.86
C GLY A 129 -15.03 -13.26 11.59
N LYS A 130 -15.53 -12.03 11.40
CA LYS A 130 -15.16 -11.19 10.25
C LYS A 130 -14.00 -10.27 10.61
N PHE A 131 -13.19 -9.91 9.63
CA PHE A 131 -12.09 -8.97 9.78
C PHE A 131 -12.37 -7.72 8.95
N GLU A 132 -12.31 -6.55 9.57
CA GLU A 132 -12.37 -5.28 8.88
C GLU A 132 -11.07 -4.51 9.17
N ILE A 133 -10.32 -4.18 8.13
CA ILE A 133 -9.10 -3.40 8.24
C ILE A 133 -9.19 -2.11 7.42
N MET A 134 -8.74 -1.01 8.02
CA MET A 134 -8.65 0.30 7.39
C MET A 134 -7.20 0.78 7.38
N GLY A 135 -6.65 1.05 6.20
CA GLY A 135 -5.43 1.84 6.06
C GLY A 135 -5.78 3.33 6.15
N ALA A 136 -5.10 4.06 7.03
CA ALA A 136 -5.31 5.47 7.24
C ALA A 136 -4.00 6.25 7.08
N ASP A 137 -4.06 7.37 6.40
CA ASP A 137 -2.91 8.26 6.18
C ASP A 137 -3.39 9.71 6.06
N VAL A 138 -2.49 10.67 6.28
CA VAL A 138 -2.78 12.10 6.14
C VAL A 138 -2.68 12.56 4.69
N TYR A 139 -1.89 11.85 3.88
CA TYR A 139 -1.64 12.21 2.48
C TYR A 139 -2.66 11.56 1.54
N GLN A 140 -3.37 12.39 0.78
CA GLN A 140 -4.44 11.94 -0.14
C GLN A 140 -3.91 11.08 -1.29
N ASP A 141 -2.77 11.43 -1.86
CA ASP A 141 -2.08 10.68 -2.91
C ASP A 141 -1.61 9.30 -2.44
N PHE A 142 -1.16 9.18 -1.19
CA PHE A 142 -0.84 7.90 -0.56
C PHE A 142 -2.06 6.98 -0.50
N ILE A 143 -3.20 7.53 -0.08
CA ILE A 143 -4.47 6.79 -0.03
C ILE A 143 -4.96 6.41 -1.42
N GLU A 144 -4.87 7.29 -2.42
CA GLU A 144 -5.21 6.96 -3.80
C GLU A 144 -4.36 5.80 -4.34
N LYS A 145 -3.04 5.86 -4.11
CA LYS A 145 -2.11 4.80 -4.50
C LYS A 145 -2.40 3.49 -3.76
N ALA A 146 -2.72 3.55 -2.47
CA ALA A 146 -3.09 2.39 -1.67
C ALA A 146 -4.38 1.73 -2.19
N ILE A 147 -5.38 2.52 -2.60
CA ILE A 147 -6.60 2.02 -3.24
C ILE A 147 -6.27 1.29 -4.55
N MET A 148 -5.43 1.87 -5.41
CA MET A 148 -4.99 1.23 -6.66
C MET A 148 -4.26 -0.09 -6.39
N ASN A 149 -3.30 -0.09 -5.46
CA ASN A 149 -2.59 -1.30 -5.05
C ASN A 149 -3.57 -2.36 -4.51
N SER A 150 -4.55 -1.95 -3.71
CA SER A 150 -5.56 -2.87 -3.18
C SER A 150 -6.39 -3.55 -4.25
N GLN A 151 -6.69 -2.85 -5.35
CA GLN A 151 -7.40 -3.42 -6.49
C GLN A 151 -6.53 -4.46 -7.22
N ASN A 152 -5.25 -4.16 -7.43
CA ASN A 152 -4.28 -5.07 -8.04
C ASN A 152 -4.11 -6.36 -7.23
N TYR A 153 -4.11 -6.26 -5.90
CA TYR A 153 -3.92 -7.38 -4.99
C TYR A 153 -5.22 -8.04 -4.51
N ARG A 154 -6.39 -7.50 -4.88
CA ARG A 154 -7.70 -7.99 -4.41
C ARG A 154 -7.89 -9.48 -4.68
N GLY A 155 -7.47 -9.95 -5.87
CA GLY A 155 -7.58 -11.35 -6.27
C GLY A 155 -6.71 -12.32 -5.47
N LYS A 156 -5.82 -11.82 -4.60
CA LYS A 156 -5.00 -12.64 -3.69
C LYS A 156 -5.66 -12.89 -2.34
N ILE A 157 -6.73 -12.15 -2.01
CA ILE A 157 -7.55 -12.35 -0.82
C ILE A 157 -8.76 -13.20 -1.23
N VAL A 158 -8.85 -14.43 -0.75
CA VAL A 158 -9.88 -15.41 -1.14
C VAL A 158 -11.19 -15.18 -0.37
N ASN A 159 -11.12 -14.89 0.93
CA ASN A 159 -12.27 -14.74 1.83
C ASN A 159 -12.85 -13.31 1.81
N GLN A 160 -13.11 -12.74 0.64
CA GLN A 160 -13.57 -11.34 0.49
C GLN A 160 -14.94 -11.05 1.16
N GLU A 161 -15.74 -12.08 1.47
CA GLU A 161 -16.98 -11.92 2.22
C GLU A 161 -16.75 -11.74 3.73
N SER A 162 -15.64 -12.29 4.24
CA SER A 162 -15.24 -12.24 5.64
C SER A 162 -14.20 -11.16 5.93
N ILE A 163 -13.52 -10.65 4.89
CA ILE A 163 -12.48 -9.63 4.99
C ILE A 163 -12.90 -8.37 4.25
N TYR A 164 -13.09 -7.30 5.01
CA TYR A 164 -13.23 -5.95 4.47
C TYR A 164 -11.89 -5.22 4.54
N LEU A 165 -11.49 -4.63 3.42
CA LEU A 165 -10.30 -3.80 3.29
C LEU A 165 -10.74 -2.43 2.76
N GLY A 166 -10.38 -1.37 3.48
CA GLY A 166 -10.62 0.01 3.08
C GLY A 166 -9.39 0.88 3.27
N PHE A 167 -9.41 2.05 2.62
CA PHE A 167 -8.42 3.10 2.78
C PHE A 167 -9.11 4.45 2.91
N GLN A 168 -8.59 5.33 3.75
CA GLN A 168 -9.19 6.63 4.02
C GLN A 168 -8.13 7.66 4.42
N VAL A 169 -8.28 8.90 3.96
CA VAL A 169 -7.54 10.03 4.53
C VAL A 169 -8.05 10.30 5.94
N ASN A 170 -7.17 10.15 6.93
CA ASN A 170 -7.49 10.37 8.32
C ASN A 170 -6.23 10.70 9.11
N ASP A 171 -6.26 11.85 9.78
CA ASP A 171 -5.25 12.23 10.75
C ASP A 171 -5.61 11.69 12.14
N TYR A 172 -4.82 10.75 12.65
CA TYR A 172 -5.04 10.21 13.99
C TYR A 172 -4.96 11.28 15.08
N LEU A 173 -4.17 12.34 14.95
CA LEU A 173 -4.05 13.37 16.00
C LEU A 173 -5.16 14.41 15.88
N GLU A 174 -5.38 14.95 14.68
CA GLU A 174 -6.28 16.10 14.50
C GLU A 174 -7.71 15.73 14.12
N SER A 175 -7.92 14.57 13.49
CA SER A 175 -9.22 14.29 12.88
C SER A 175 -10.27 13.87 13.90
N GLU A 176 -11.43 14.52 13.84
CA GLU A 176 -12.69 14.02 14.40
C GLU A 176 -13.43 13.09 13.43
N GLN A 177 -12.94 12.93 12.20
CA GLN A 177 -13.61 12.09 11.21
C GLN A 177 -13.61 10.64 11.66
N LYS A 178 -14.81 10.05 11.68
CA LYS A 178 -14.98 8.63 11.92
C LYS A 178 -14.45 7.83 10.74
N LEU A 179 -13.70 6.78 11.04
CA LEU A 179 -13.27 5.80 10.05
C LEU A 179 -14.47 5.05 9.48
N LYS A 180 -14.49 4.87 8.16
CA LYS A 180 -15.59 4.25 7.41
C LYS A 180 -15.47 2.73 7.34
N PHE A 181 -15.53 2.10 8.51
CA PHE A 181 -15.72 0.65 8.61
C PHE A 181 -17.08 0.22 8.04
N LYS A 182 -17.19 -1.05 7.58
CA LYS A 182 -18.46 -1.59 7.08
C LYS A 182 -19.45 -1.76 8.22
N THR A 183 -18.97 -2.04 9.42
CA THR A 183 -19.79 -2.11 10.63
C THR A 183 -19.29 -1.16 11.72
N GLN A 184 -20.22 -0.58 12.47
CA GLN A 184 -19.90 0.32 13.59
C GLN A 184 -19.45 -0.46 14.83
N GLY A 185 -18.50 0.10 15.58
CA GLY A 185 -18.06 -0.42 16.86
C GLY A 185 -16.64 0.01 17.22
N PRO A 186 -16.15 -0.39 18.40
CA PRO A 186 -14.81 -0.01 18.85
C PRO A 186 -13.72 -0.67 17.98
N ILE A 187 -12.55 -0.04 17.97
CA ILE A 187 -11.34 -0.54 17.31
C ILE A 187 -10.65 -1.53 18.24
N ASP A 188 -10.31 -2.70 17.70
CA ASP A 188 -9.71 -3.78 18.46
C ASP A 188 -8.19 -3.80 18.36
N ILE A 189 -7.66 -3.32 17.23
CA ILE A 189 -6.24 -3.34 16.94
C ILE A 189 -5.86 -2.04 16.22
N MET A 190 -4.77 -1.42 16.67
CA MET A 190 -4.12 -0.32 15.97
C MET A 190 -2.67 -0.67 15.70
N ASN A 191 -2.22 -0.44 14.47
CA ASN A 191 -0.81 -0.41 14.10
C ASN A 191 -0.45 1.01 13.69
N PHE A 192 0.72 1.48 14.12
CA PHE A 192 1.25 2.80 13.75
C PHE A 192 2.55 2.63 12.96
N GLY A 193 2.57 3.19 11.75
CA GLY A 193 3.76 3.32 10.90
C GLY A 193 4.62 4.55 11.21
N PHE A 194 4.28 5.31 12.24
CA PHE A 194 4.97 6.52 12.69
C PHE A 194 5.00 6.61 14.22
N GLU A 195 5.86 7.46 14.75
CA GLU A 195 5.97 7.71 16.19
C GLU A 195 4.70 8.30 16.80
N THR A 196 4.30 7.82 17.98
CA THR A 196 3.23 8.42 18.79
C THR A 196 3.59 8.47 20.28
N SER A 197 2.75 9.12 21.08
CA SER A 197 2.91 9.23 22.53
C SER A 197 1.76 8.55 23.27
N LEU A 198 1.99 8.15 24.52
CA LEU A 198 0.94 7.60 25.38
C LEU A 198 -0.20 8.62 25.61
N GLU A 199 0.13 9.91 25.69
CA GLU A 199 -0.85 10.98 25.82
C GLU A 199 -1.76 11.07 24.59
N ALA A 200 -1.19 11.04 23.38
CA ALA A 200 -1.95 11.04 22.15
C ALA A 200 -2.85 9.80 22.02
N LEU A 201 -2.41 8.65 22.53
CA LEU A 201 -3.25 7.46 22.62
C LEU A 201 -4.40 7.63 23.64
N GLU A 202 -4.15 8.28 24.77
CA GLU A 202 -5.13 8.47 25.84
C GLU A 202 -6.28 9.39 25.42
N THR A 203 -5.99 10.45 24.64
CA THR A 203 -7.03 11.40 24.16
C THR A 203 -8.09 10.74 23.28
N LYS A 204 -7.76 9.64 22.59
CA LYS A 204 -8.68 8.89 21.70
C LYS A 204 -9.01 7.49 22.19
N ARG A 205 -8.75 7.20 23.47
CA ARG A 205 -9.00 5.89 24.09
C ARG A 205 -10.47 5.46 24.06
N ASN A 206 -11.40 6.41 23.97
CA ASN A 206 -12.83 6.16 23.80
C ASN A 206 -13.20 5.45 22.48
N LEU A 207 -12.32 5.46 21.48
CA LEU A 207 -12.50 4.73 20.22
C LEU A 207 -12.16 3.24 20.33
N LEU A 208 -11.48 2.83 21.40
CA LEU A 208 -10.86 1.52 21.55
C LEU A 208 -11.74 0.52 22.31
N ALA A 209 -11.61 -0.76 21.93
CA ALA A 209 -12.14 -1.86 22.72
C ALA A 209 -11.38 -1.94 24.06
N SER A 210 -12.03 -2.46 25.10
CA SER A 210 -11.47 -2.55 26.45
C SER A 210 -10.24 -3.45 26.58
N ASP A 211 -9.99 -4.30 25.59
CA ASP A 211 -8.82 -5.18 25.48
C ASP A 211 -8.04 -4.94 24.17
N ALA A 212 -8.19 -3.74 23.56
CA ALA A 212 -7.56 -3.41 22.29
C ALA A 212 -6.03 -3.55 22.35
N LEU A 213 -5.42 -3.96 21.24
CA LEU A 213 -3.98 -4.07 21.08
C LEU A 213 -3.47 -2.90 20.24
N ILE A 214 -2.39 -2.26 20.66
CA ILE A 214 -1.81 -1.11 19.96
C ILE A 214 -0.34 -1.40 19.77
N LEU A 215 0.10 -1.47 18.53
CA LEU A 215 1.50 -1.62 18.16
C LEU A 215 1.99 -0.28 17.60
N ALA A 216 2.91 0.36 18.32
CA ALA A 216 3.38 1.68 17.94
C ALA A 216 4.84 1.94 18.37
N PRO A 217 5.60 2.75 17.62
CA PRO A 217 6.82 3.38 18.11
C PRO A 217 6.45 4.46 19.14
N ILE A 218 6.87 4.27 20.40
CA ILE A 218 6.60 5.20 21.50
C ILE A 218 7.88 5.94 21.88
N SER A 219 7.82 7.27 21.87
CA SER A 219 8.87 8.12 22.45
C SER A 219 8.75 8.24 23.96
N LYS A 220 9.90 8.32 24.64
CA LYS A 220 9.95 8.59 26.09
C LYS A 220 9.72 10.07 26.42
N ASP A 221 10.05 10.96 25.48
CA ASP A 221 10.04 12.41 25.68
C ASP A 221 9.03 13.08 24.75
N GLU A 222 8.25 14.05 25.28
CA GLU A 222 7.21 14.80 24.55
C GLU A 222 7.76 15.62 23.37
N GLN A 223 9.07 15.85 23.34
CA GLN A 223 9.75 16.67 22.32
C GLN A 223 10.19 15.86 21.10
N GLY A 224 9.88 14.56 21.05
CA GLY A 224 10.38 13.63 20.05
C GLY A 224 11.79 13.17 20.41
N SER A 225 12.05 11.88 20.26
CA SER A 225 13.38 11.30 20.48
C SER A 225 13.88 10.69 19.19
N ALA A 226 15.20 10.75 18.95
CA ALA A 226 15.80 10.09 17.77
C ALA A 226 15.66 8.54 17.80
N GLU A 227 15.38 7.98 18.98
CA GLU A 227 15.22 6.55 19.21
C GLU A 227 13.92 6.26 19.96
N GLN A 228 12.94 5.70 19.24
CA GLN A 228 11.68 5.25 19.83
C GLN A 228 11.75 3.78 20.24
N THR A 229 10.86 3.40 21.15
CA THR A 229 10.67 1.99 21.53
C THR A 229 9.44 1.44 20.81
N TYR A 230 9.64 0.50 19.88
CA TYR A 230 8.54 -0.18 19.21
C TYR A 230 7.86 -1.11 20.20
N THR A 231 6.62 -0.79 20.56
CA THR A 231 5.96 -1.32 21.76
C THR A 231 4.60 -1.87 21.42
N LEU A 232 4.30 -3.07 21.94
CA LEU A 232 2.95 -3.59 22.01
C LEU A 232 2.31 -3.17 23.33
N LEU A 233 1.23 -2.42 23.23
CA LEU A 233 0.39 -1.97 24.33
C LEU A 233 -0.95 -2.71 24.30
N GLN A 234 -1.58 -2.82 25.47
CA GLN A 234 -2.96 -3.27 25.62
C GLN A 234 -3.76 -2.19 26.35
N ASN A 235 -4.89 -1.79 25.75
CA ASN A 235 -5.86 -0.95 26.44
C ASN A 235 -6.45 -1.73 27.63
N SER A 236 -6.58 -1.07 28.77
CA SER A 236 -7.20 -1.63 29.97
C SER A 236 -8.21 -0.64 30.54
N ARG A 237 -8.74 -0.87 31.75
CA ARG A 237 -9.54 0.15 32.46
C ARG A 237 -8.68 1.24 33.10
N GLN A 238 -7.42 0.97 33.39
CA GLN A 238 -6.50 1.87 34.09
C GLN A 238 -5.59 2.68 33.15
N GLY A 239 -5.77 2.56 31.83
CA GLY A 239 -4.89 3.14 30.81
C GLY A 239 -4.23 2.06 29.95
N PHE A 240 -3.19 2.44 29.21
CA PHE A 240 -2.41 1.51 28.40
C PHE A 240 -1.38 0.76 29.24
N LYS A 241 -1.40 -0.57 29.13
CA LYS A 241 -0.38 -1.45 29.71
C LYS A 241 0.62 -1.84 28.63
N VAL A 242 1.92 -1.71 28.92
CA VAL A 242 2.97 -2.29 28.09
C VAL A 242 2.91 -3.81 28.19
N VAL A 243 2.63 -4.47 27.06
CA VAL A 243 2.65 -5.94 26.95
C VAL A 243 4.07 -6.41 26.62
N SER A 244 4.73 -5.73 25.69
CA SER A 244 6.09 -6.06 25.27
C SER A 244 6.77 -4.84 24.63
N GLU A 245 8.02 -4.61 24.99
CA GLU A 245 8.95 -3.78 24.23
C GLU A 245 9.66 -4.69 23.22
N ILE A 246 9.53 -4.39 21.93
CA ILE A 246 9.97 -5.28 20.85
C ILE A 246 11.41 -4.94 20.48
N MET A 247 11.65 -3.67 20.16
CA MET A 247 12.98 -3.18 19.80
C MET A 247 13.07 -1.67 19.85
N LYS A 248 14.31 -1.17 19.86
CA LYS A 248 14.63 0.22 19.58
C LYS A 248 14.65 0.47 18.08
N THR A 249 14.12 1.60 17.66
CA THR A 249 13.94 1.97 16.26
C THR A 249 14.07 3.48 16.10
N SER A 250 14.30 3.91 14.86
CA SER A 250 14.20 5.31 14.45
C SER A 250 13.19 5.37 13.32
N PHE A 251 11.90 5.43 13.67
CA PHE A 251 10.87 5.79 12.70
C PHE A 251 11.01 7.27 12.35
N SER A 252 10.54 7.65 11.16
CA SER A 252 10.39 9.06 10.84
C SER A 252 9.57 9.71 11.95
N MET A 253 10.10 10.80 12.52
CA MET A 253 9.23 11.71 13.24
C MET A 253 8.14 12.13 12.24
N ARG A 254 6.90 12.21 12.70
CA ARG A 254 5.83 12.78 11.89
C ARG A 254 6.30 14.16 11.42
N VAL A 255 6.44 14.36 10.11
CA VAL A 255 6.94 15.60 9.49
C VAL A 255 5.80 16.61 9.48
N ASP A 256 5.35 16.99 10.67
CA ASP A 256 4.18 17.83 10.89
C ASP A 256 4.49 19.17 11.53
N LYS A 257 5.77 19.58 11.54
CA LYS A 257 6.14 20.86 12.15
C LYS A 257 6.45 21.99 11.19
N GLU A 258 6.63 21.71 9.90
CA GLU A 258 6.65 22.75 8.89
C GLU A 258 5.99 22.19 7.65
N LYS A 259 5.09 22.97 7.04
CA LYS A 259 4.51 22.72 5.71
C LYS A 259 5.59 22.78 4.61
N GLN A 260 6.73 22.14 4.82
CA GLN A 260 7.69 21.80 3.77
C GLN A 260 7.16 20.56 3.04
N VAL A 261 5.92 20.64 2.58
CA VAL A 261 5.52 19.88 1.41
C VAL A 261 6.36 20.50 0.31
N ASN A 262 7.28 19.74 -0.27
CA ASN A 262 7.98 20.24 -1.44
C ASN A 262 6.97 20.15 -2.60
N ASP A 263 6.08 21.14 -2.68
CA ASP A 263 4.89 21.16 -3.54
C ASP A 263 5.23 20.89 -5.02
N SER A 264 6.45 21.24 -5.46
CA SER A 264 6.90 21.02 -6.84
C SER A 264 7.34 19.58 -7.11
N LEU A 265 7.89 18.87 -6.11
CA LEU A 265 8.44 17.54 -6.35
C LEU A 265 7.35 16.46 -6.42
N ASP A 266 6.31 16.59 -5.61
CA ASP A 266 5.29 15.55 -5.39
C ASP A 266 4.10 15.65 -6.36
N ALA A 267 3.69 16.86 -6.76
CA ALA A 267 2.59 17.04 -7.72
C ALA A 267 2.95 16.47 -9.10
N ASP A 268 4.12 16.84 -9.64
CA ASP A 268 4.54 16.41 -10.97
C ASP A 268 4.85 14.92 -11.02
N TYR A 269 5.44 14.37 -9.95
CA TYR A 269 5.73 12.93 -9.87
C TYR A 269 4.45 12.10 -9.74
N PHE A 270 3.52 12.49 -8.87
CA PHE A 270 2.26 11.76 -8.70
C PHE A 270 1.37 11.88 -9.94
N VAL A 271 1.31 13.05 -10.56
CA VAL A 271 0.61 13.27 -11.83
C VAL A 271 1.22 12.38 -12.92
N THR A 272 2.55 12.38 -13.06
CA THR A 272 3.25 11.56 -14.05
C THR A 272 3.08 10.07 -13.80
N TYR A 273 3.15 9.62 -12.54
CA TYR A 273 2.92 8.23 -12.14
C TYR A 273 1.47 7.80 -12.43
N LYS A 274 0.48 8.63 -12.05
CA LYS A 274 -0.95 8.38 -12.29
C LYS A 274 -1.26 8.34 -13.78
N MET A 275 -0.69 9.26 -14.57
CA MET A 275 -0.78 9.24 -16.03
C MET A 275 -0.13 7.97 -16.61
N SER A 276 1.00 7.52 -16.06
CA SER A 276 1.69 6.30 -16.50
C SER A 276 0.89 5.03 -16.22
N GLU A 277 0.24 4.92 -15.05
CA GLU A 277 -0.65 3.80 -14.73
C GLU A 277 -1.94 3.83 -15.57
N GLN A 278 -2.51 5.00 -15.81
CA GLN A 278 -3.64 5.16 -16.74
C GLN A 278 -3.25 4.73 -18.15
N LEU A 279 -2.06 5.12 -18.61
CA LEU A 279 -1.52 4.73 -19.90
C LEU A 279 -1.36 3.20 -20.00
N LYS A 280 -0.84 2.55 -18.96
CA LYS A 280 -0.75 1.08 -18.88
C LYS A 280 -2.12 0.42 -19.02
N THR A 281 -3.12 0.93 -18.29
CA THR A 281 -4.51 0.47 -18.37
C THR A 281 -5.08 0.62 -19.78
N PHE A 282 -4.85 1.76 -20.44
CA PHE A 282 -5.26 1.96 -21.83
C PHE A 282 -4.56 0.99 -22.79
N LYS A 283 -3.26 0.73 -22.61
CA LYS A 283 -2.50 -0.24 -23.43
C LYS A 283 -3.05 -1.66 -23.28
N GLU A 284 -3.44 -2.07 -22.07
CA GLU A 284 -4.08 -3.36 -21.84
C GLU A 284 -5.48 -3.44 -22.48
N SER A 285 -6.29 -2.37 -22.35
CA SER A 285 -7.60 -2.26 -23.01
C SER A 285 -7.49 -2.32 -24.54
N ILE A 286 -6.51 -1.62 -25.12
CA ILE A 286 -6.19 -1.67 -26.56
C ILE A 286 -5.88 -3.12 -26.97
N LYS A 287 -5.03 -3.82 -26.22
CA LYS A 287 -4.68 -5.22 -26.52
C LYS A 287 -5.90 -6.15 -26.47
N GLN A 288 -6.81 -5.95 -25.52
CA GLN A 288 -8.05 -6.71 -25.43
C GLN A 288 -8.99 -6.43 -26.61
N LEU A 289 -9.16 -5.15 -26.98
CA LEU A 289 -9.98 -4.72 -28.11
C LEU A 289 -9.41 -5.22 -29.45
N GLU A 290 -8.08 -5.22 -29.61
CA GLU A 290 -7.40 -5.81 -30.78
C GLU A 290 -7.64 -7.31 -30.85
N GLY A 291 -7.53 -8.03 -29.72
CA GLY A 291 -7.87 -9.45 -29.65
C GLY A 291 -9.33 -9.73 -30.03
N LYS A 292 -10.27 -8.92 -29.51
CA LYS A 292 -11.71 -9.02 -29.82
C LYS A 292 -11.98 -8.74 -31.31
N PHE A 293 -11.34 -7.73 -31.88
CA PHE A 293 -11.45 -7.43 -33.31
C PHE A 293 -10.95 -8.60 -34.17
N VAL A 294 -9.78 -9.18 -33.85
CA VAL A 294 -9.24 -10.35 -34.57
C VAL A 294 -10.20 -11.55 -34.50
N ALA A 295 -10.77 -11.81 -33.32
CA ALA A 295 -11.74 -12.89 -33.13
C ALA A 295 -13.02 -12.67 -33.97
N LEU A 296 -13.61 -11.47 -33.91
CA LEU A 296 -14.80 -11.12 -34.69
C LEU A 296 -14.52 -11.17 -36.20
N ARG A 297 -13.35 -10.67 -36.62
CA ARG A 297 -12.91 -10.73 -38.02
C ARG A 297 -12.87 -12.17 -38.51
N LYS A 298 -12.39 -13.12 -37.70
CA LYS A 298 -12.36 -14.55 -38.06
C LYS A 298 -13.78 -15.15 -38.17
N ILE A 299 -14.69 -14.77 -37.28
CA ILE A 299 -16.08 -15.25 -37.27
C ILE A 299 -16.84 -14.77 -38.53
N HIS A 300 -16.62 -13.53 -38.95
CA HIS A 300 -17.34 -12.92 -40.07
C HIS A 300 -16.63 -13.06 -41.44
N GLY A 301 -15.74 -14.04 -41.60
CA GLY A 301 -15.08 -14.31 -42.91
C GLY A 301 -14.05 -13.26 -43.34
N GLY A 302 -13.53 -12.49 -42.39
CA GLY A 302 -12.72 -11.30 -42.63
C GLY A 302 -11.30 -11.51 -43.19
N GLU A 303 -10.87 -12.75 -43.41
CA GLU A 303 -9.70 -13.02 -44.26
C GLU A 303 -9.98 -12.72 -45.74
N THR A 304 -11.25 -12.75 -46.15
CA THR A 304 -11.70 -12.49 -47.53
C THR A 304 -12.40 -11.14 -47.73
N LEU A 305 -12.95 -10.55 -46.67
CA LEU A 305 -13.68 -9.28 -46.73
C LEU A 305 -12.76 -8.07 -46.54
N LYS A 306 -13.03 -6.99 -47.29
CA LYS A 306 -12.35 -5.71 -47.10
C LYS A 306 -12.82 -5.01 -45.82
N LEU A 307 -11.99 -4.14 -45.26
CA LEU A 307 -12.32 -3.39 -44.04
C LEU A 307 -13.67 -2.64 -44.15
N GLY A 308 -13.99 -2.05 -45.31
CA GLY A 308 -15.26 -1.37 -45.54
C GLY A 308 -16.50 -2.28 -45.50
N GLU A 309 -16.33 -3.59 -45.73
CA GLU A 309 -17.41 -4.58 -45.61
C GLU A 309 -17.53 -5.09 -44.17
N LEU A 310 -16.40 -5.25 -43.48
CA LEU A 310 -16.36 -5.58 -42.05
C LEU A 310 -16.98 -4.47 -41.19
N MET A 311 -16.85 -3.20 -41.59
CA MET A 311 -17.48 -2.05 -40.92
C MET A 311 -19.01 -2.04 -40.99
N LYS A 312 -19.63 -2.90 -41.82
CA LYS A 312 -21.08 -3.08 -41.85
C LYS A 312 -21.58 -4.02 -40.74
N VAL A 313 -20.69 -4.77 -40.11
CA VAL A 313 -21.00 -5.57 -38.93
C VAL A 313 -20.93 -4.65 -37.71
N GLU A 314 -22.08 -4.40 -37.08
CA GLU A 314 -22.20 -3.39 -36.02
C GLU A 314 -21.27 -3.66 -34.83
N GLU A 315 -21.08 -4.93 -34.48
CA GLU A 315 -20.17 -5.35 -33.41
C GLU A 315 -18.70 -5.04 -33.74
N ILE A 316 -18.28 -5.23 -35.00
CA ILE A 316 -16.93 -4.90 -35.46
C ILE A 316 -16.73 -3.39 -35.47
N LYS A 317 -17.72 -2.65 -35.97
CA LYS A 317 -17.72 -1.19 -36.00
C LYS A 317 -17.60 -0.61 -34.60
N GLN A 318 -18.36 -1.13 -33.63
CA GLN A 318 -18.29 -0.68 -32.25
C GLN A 318 -16.92 -0.93 -31.61
N VAL A 319 -16.35 -2.12 -31.80
CA VAL A 319 -14.98 -2.43 -31.31
C VAL A 319 -13.93 -1.51 -31.93
N LEU A 320 -14.05 -1.18 -33.22
CA LEU A 320 -13.11 -0.27 -33.89
C LEU A 320 -13.24 1.19 -33.40
N VAL A 321 -14.45 1.65 -33.07
CA VAL A 321 -14.66 2.97 -32.45
C VAL A 321 -14.03 3.00 -31.06
N GLU A 322 -14.32 2.02 -30.21
CA GLU A 322 -13.74 1.90 -28.87
C GLU A 322 -12.20 1.82 -28.92
N LEU A 323 -11.65 1.07 -29.88
CA LEU A 323 -10.22 0.96 -30.11
C LEU A 323 -9.60 2.30 -30.52
N GLY A 324 -10.26 3.04 -31.42
CA GLY A 324 -9.82 4.37 -31.85
C GLY A 324 -9.80 5.37 -30.70
N ASP A 325 -10.83 5.37 -29.86
CA ASP A 325 -10.92 6.25 -28.70
C ASP A 325 -9.87 5.91 -27.63
N ALA A 326 -9.65 4.62 -27.36
CA ALA A 326 -8.61 4.17 -26.44
C ALA A 326 -7.20 4.56 -26.92
N LYS A 327 -6.91 4.39 -28.22
CA LYS A 327 -5.63 4.80 -28.83
C LYS A 327 -5.41 6.32 -28.74
N LYS A 328 -6.44 7.14 -29.02
CA LYS A 328 -6.36 8.60 -28.88
C LYS A 328 -6.10 9.03 -27.44
N LYS A 329 -6.76 8.40 -26.46
CA LYS A 329 -6.55 8.69 -25.04
C LYS A 329 -5.13 8.30 -24.60
N ALA A 330 -4.64 7.14 -25.02
CA ALA A 330 -3.27 6.70 -24.75
C ALA A 330 -2.24 7.69 -25.33
N GLN A 331 -2.39 8.11 -26.58
CA GLN A 331 -1.48 9.08 -27.23
C GLN A 331 -1.46 10.44 -26.51
N LYS A 332 -2.63 10.94 -26.09
CA LYS A 332 -2.71 12.20 -25.33
C LYS A 332 -2.00 12.10 -23.98
N LEU A 333 -2.13 10.96 -23.31
CA LEU A 333 -1.42 10.69 -22.05
C LEU A 333 0.08 10.56 -22.26
N GLU A 334 0.53 9.87 -23.31
CA GLU A 334 1.96 9.79 -23.66
C GLU A 334 2.56 11.18 -23.91
N PHE A 335 1.82 12.05 -24.61
CA PHE A 335 2.24 13.42 -24.85
C PHE A 335 2.31 14.24 -23.56
N ALA A 336 1.27 14.17 -22.71
CA ALA A 336 1.26 14.88 -21.43
C ALA A 336 2.39 14.44 -20.49
N ILE A 337 2.66 13.13 -20.38
CA ILE A 337 3.78 12.59 -19.60
C ILE A 337 5.11 13.15 -20.10
N ARG A 338 5.30 13.17 -21.42
CA ARG A 338 6.52 13.68 -22.04
C ARG A 338 6.72 15.16 -21.75
N ASP A 339 5.69 15.97 -21.94
CA ASP A 339 5.73 17.42 -21.68
C ASP A 339 6.06 17.72 -20.21
N THR A 340 5.45 16.99 -19.26
CA THR A 340 5.73 17.15 -17.83
C THR A 340 7.16 16.73 -17.47
N THR A 341 7.69 15.70 -18.13
CA THR A 341 9.07 15.25 -17.92
C THR A 341 10.09 16.25 -18.47
N GLU A 342 9.86 16.78 -19.69
CA GLU A 342 10.72 17.78 -20.33
C GLU A 342 10.73 19.10 -19.53
N GLN A 343 9.58 19.54 -19.00
CA GLN A 343 9.50 20.73 -18.14
C GLN A 343 10.22 20.56 -16.79
N ALA A 344 10.17 19.36 -16.20
CA ALA A 344 10.90 19.07 -14.97
C ALA A 344 12.43 19.14 -15.19
N GLU A 345 12.93 18.60 -16.31
CA GLU A 345 14.36 18.65 -16.67
C GLU A 345 14.87 20.08 -16.94
N GLU A 346 14.02 20.95 -17.50
CA GLU A 346 14.38 22.36 -17.74
C GLU A 346 14.48 23.18 -16.44
N ASN A 347 13.59 22.93 -15.48
CA ASN A 347 13.59 23.62 -14.18
C ASN A 347 14.80 23.23 -13.31
N ASP A 348 15.15 21.94 -13.27
CA ASP A 348 16.31 21.44 -12.51
C ASP A 348 17.64 22.02 -13.06
N ASN A 349 17.74 22.22 -14.38
CA ASN A 349 18.91 22.82 -15.01
C ASN A 349 19.08 24.33 -14.74
N GLN A 350 18.03 25.00 -14.27
CA GLN A 350 18.08 26.41 -13.87
C GLN A 350 18.48 26.58 -12.40
N GLU A 351 18.07 25.66 -11.52
CA GLU A 351 18.46 25.68 -10.10
C GLU A 351 19.96 25.35 -9.88
N ILE A 352 20.55 24.48 -10.70
CA ILE A 352 21.98 24.12 -10.61
C ILE A 352 22.91 25.28 -11.04
N LYS A 353 22.39 26.31 -11.71
CA LYS A 353 23.15 27.47 -12.20
C LYS A 353 23.10 28.70 -11.29
N GLN A 354 22.42 28.63 -10.15
CA GLN A 354 22.42 29.64 -9.09
C GLN A 354 23.27 29.17 -7.92
#